data_AF-A0A8S3VJL4-F1
#
_entry.id   AF-A0A8S3VJL4-F1
#
_cell.length_a   1.000
_cell.length_b   1.000
_cell.length_c   1.000
_cell.angle_alpha   90.00
_cell.angle_beta   90.00
_cell.angle_gamma   90.00
#
_symmetry.space_group_name_H-M   'P 1'
#
loop_
_entity.id
_entity.type
_entity.pdbx_description
1 polymer ?
#
loop_
_entity_poly.entity_id
_entity_poly.type
_entity_poly.pdbx_seq_one_letter_code
_entity_poly.pdbx_strand_id
1 'polypeptide(L)'
;MFSAKCSIMLQEHNIKIDWSRGDLELRQMVCAGSTVNMCNFCSSTLHKSSMCGKSRGYQNSKIQPTQDKYGRDIVVHDGMQICNNFNQPKGCVKPYCRYAHVINIMDSDNIKTDDHEHDENGLNTSGSELVQYKPDVLPDLFDLASLTKDDEDVISNSLGDVGDIPQMQKTFTQQHVPADDLD
;
A
#
# COMPACT_ATOMS: atom_id res chain seq x y z
N MET A 1 11.94 -23.46 31.89
CA MET A 1 11.36 -22.94 33.16
C MET A 1 10.78 -21.53 33.08
N PHE A 2 11.16 -20.68 32.12
CA PHE A 2 10.66 -19.30 32.03
C PHE A 2 9.13 -19.20 31.85
N SER A 3 8.57 -19.93 30.88
CA SER A 3 7.12 -19.89 30.57
C SER A 3 6.22 -20.22 31.77
N ALA A 4 6.59 -21.23 32.58
CA ALA A 4 5.83 -21.61 33.77
C ALA A 4 5.88 -20.56 34.89
N LYS A 5 7.01 -19.87 35.09
CA LYS A 5 7.11 -18.78 36.07
C LYS A 5 6.27 -17.57 35.65
N CYS A 6 6.28 -17.23 34.35
CA CYS A 6 5.46 -16.15 33.82
C CYS A 6 3.97 -16.46 33.93
N SER A 7 3.52 -17.68 33.64
CA SER A 7 2.11 -18.05 33.76
C SER A 7 1.59 -17.95 35.20
N ILE A 8 2.42 -18.31 36.18
CA ILE A 8 2.08 -18.18 37.61
C ILE A 8 1.93 -16.69 37.99
N MET A 9 2.88 -15.84 37.60
CA MET A 9 2.79 -14.40 37.92
C MET A 9 1.58 -13.71 37.27
N LEU A 10 1.22 -14.10 36.03
CA LEU A 10 0.03 -13.56 35.38
C LEU A 10 -1.25 -13.95 36.12
N GLN A 11 -1.30 -15.17 36.67
CA GLN A 11 -2.42 -15.65 37.48
C GLN A 11 -2.48 -14.95 38.85
N GLU A 12 -1.35 -14.84 39.56
CA GLU A 12 -1.29 -14.21 40.88
C GLU A 12 -1.71 -12.73 40.85
N HIS A 13 -1.41 -12.03 39.75
CA HIS A 13 -1.74 -10.61 39.58
C HIS A 13 -3.04 -10.36 38.81
N ASN A 14 -3.83 -11.40 38.49
CA ASN A 14 -5.07 -11.29 37.70
C ASN A 14 -4.90 -10.51 36.38
N ILE A 15 -3.73 -10.64 35.75
CA ILE A 15 -3.45 -9.97 34.48
C ILE A 15 -4.10 -10.76 33.36
N LYS A 16 -5.17 -10.22 32.80
CA LYS A 16 -5.82 -10.77 31.61
C LYS A 16 -5.01 -10.41 30.37
N ILE A 17 -4.41 -11.42 29.74
CA ILE A 17 -3.77 -11.24 28.43
C ILE A 17 -4.85 -11.30 27.36
N ASP A 18 -4.98 -10.21 26.62
CA ASP A 18 -5.76 -10.19 25.39
C ASP A 18 -4.90 -10.70 24.22
N TRP A 19 -4.99 -11.99 23.96
CA TRP A 19 -4.27 -12.64 22.86
C TRP A 19 -4.65 -12.06 21.49
N SER A 20 -5.86 -11.52 21.33
CA SER A 20 -6.31 -10.96 20.06
C SER A 20 -5.51 -9.70 19.68
N ARG A 21 -5.16 -8.89 20.69
CA ARG A 21 -4.32 -7.70 20.50
C ARG A 21 -2.89 -8.08 20.14
N GLY A 22 -2.32 -9.08 20.83
CA GLY A 22 -0.98 -9.59 20.52
C GLY A 22 -0.87 -10.17 19.10
N ASP A 23 -1.87 -10.93 18.67
CA ASP A 23 -1.94 -11.47 17.31
C ASP A 23 -2.08 -10.37 16.25
N LEU A 24 -2.86 -9.32 16.53
CA LEU A 24 -3.00 -8.17 15.62
C LEU A 24 -1.68 -7.40 15.50
N GLU A 25 -1.00 -7.11 16.61
CA GLU A 25 0.30 -6.43 16.60
C GLU A 25 1.37 -7.27 15.90
N LEU A 26 1.38 -8.60 16.10
CA LEU A 26 2.29 -9.50 15.39
C LEU A 26 1.99 -9.54 13.89
N ARG A 27 0.71 -9.65 13.51
CA ARG A 27 0.29 -9.59 12.11
C ARG A 27 0.68 -8.26 11.47
N GLN A 28 0.45 -7.15 12.17
CA GLN A 28 0.88 -5.84 11.71
C GLN A 28 2.40 -5.78 11.60
N MET A 29 3.18 -6.32 12.52
CA MET A 29 4.65 -6.31 12.43
C MET A 29 5.17 -7.16 11.25
N VAL A 30 4.56 -8.33 11.01
CA VAL A 30 4.93 -9.22 9.90
C VAL A 30 4.45 -8.66 8.54
N CYS A 31 3.31 -7.97 8.52
CA CYS A 31 2.70 -7.46 7.29
C CYS A 31 2.92 -5.96 7.03
N ALA A 32 3.33 -5.15 8.01
CA ALA A 32 3.61 -3.72 7.84
C ALA A 32 4.91 -3.58 7.06
N GLY A 33 4.80 -2.98 5.87
CA GLY A 33 5.91 -2.87 4.91
C GLY A 33 5.94 -4.00 3.88
N SER A 34 5.23 -5.11 4.12
CA SER A 34 4.96 -6.09 3.07
C SER A 34 3.79 -5.56 2.24
N THR A 35 4.07 -4.76 1.20
CA THR A 35 3.08 -4.59 0.13
C THR A 35 2.73 -5.99 -0.33
N VAL A 36 1.48 -6.40 -0.16
CA VAL A 36 1.02 -7.71 -0.61
C VAL A 36 1.33 -7.75 -2.10
N ASN A 37 2.36 -8.50 -2.48
CA ASN A 37 2.79 -8.61 -3.87
C ASN A 37 1.73 -9.43 -4.60
N MET A 38 0.66 -8.76 -4.98
CA MET A 38 -0.40 -9.32 -5.79
C MET A 38 0.15 -9.55 -7.19
N CYS A 39 -0.12 -10.73 -7.74
CA CYS A 39 0.23 -11.02 -9.12
C CYS A 39 -0.51 -10.05 -10.05
N ASN A 40 0.24 -9.31 -10.87
CA ASN A 40 -0.33 -8.30 -11.80
C ASN A 40 -1.26 -8.91 -12.86
N PHE A 41 -1.21 -10.22 -13.06
CA PHE A 41 -1.99 -10.92 -14.10
C PHE A 41 -3.29 -11.54 -13.57
N CYS A 42 -3.34 -11.95 -12.30
CA CYS A 42 -4.49 -12.67 -11.74
C CYS A 42 -4.91 -12.20 -10.34
N SER A 43 -4.25 -11.19 -9.79
CA SER A 43 -4.49 -10.61 -8.48
C SER A 43 -4.36 -11.59 -7.31
N SER A 44 -3.75 -12.77 -7.54
CA SER A 44 -3.47 -13.74 -6.47
C SER A 44 -2.27 -13.31 -5.64
N THR A 45 -2.34 -13.55 -4.34
CA THR A 45 -1.26 -13.31 -3.37
C THR A 45 -0.37 -14.53 -3.14
N LEU A 46 -0.73 -15.68 -3.75
CA LEU A 46 -0.06 -16.97 -3.53
C LEU A 46 1.21 -17.16 -4.37
N HIS A 47 1.45 -16.28 -5.35
CA HIS A 47 2.63 -16.37 -6.22
C HIS A 47 3.05 -15.00 -6.73
N LYS A 48 4.34 -14.87 -7.07
CA LYS A 48 4.88 -13.70 -7.77
C LYS A 48 4.44 -13.70 -9.24
N SER A 49 4.31 -12.53 -9.86
CA SER A 49 3.92 -12.37 -11.27
C SER A 49 4.75 -13.24 -12.25
N SER A 50 6.03 -13.49 -11.95
CA SER A 50 6.92 -14.35 -12.76
C SER A 50 6.54 -15.84 -12.76
N MET A 51 5.81 -16.31 -11.74
CA MET A 51 5.36 -17.70 -11.60
C MET A 51 3.90 -17.87 -12.03
N CYS A 52 3.25 -16.81 -12.53
CA CYS A 52 1.85 -16.88 -12.92
C CYS A 52 1.69 -17.70 -14.19
N GLY A 53 0.87 -18.76 -14.15
CA GLY A 53 0.53 -19.55 -15.34
C GLY A 53 -0.13 -18.71 -16.44
N LYS A 54 -0.83 -17.62 -16.08
CA LYS A 54 -1.41 -16.66 -17.04
C LYS A 54 -0.36 -15.75 -17.71
N SER A 55 0.85 -15.65 -17.17
CA SER A 55 1.91 -14.81 -17.77
C SER A 55 2.36 -15.32 -19.14
N ARG A 56 2.23 -16.63 -19.41
CA ARG A 56 2.66 -17.26 -20.67
C ARG A 56 1.85 -16.78 -21.89
N GLY A 57 0.68 -16.16 -21.70
CA GLY A 57 -0.09 -15.53 -22.77
C GLY A 57 0.19 -14.03 -22.98
N TYR A 58 0.93 -13.39 -22.06
CA TYR A 58 1.25 -11.96 -22.09
C TYR A 58 2.63 -11.66 -22.71
N GLN A 59 3.26 -12.66 -23.33
CA GLN A 59 4.45 -12.49 -24.19
C GLN A 59 4.10 -12.04 -25.61
N ASN A 60 2.86 -11.59 -25.85
CA ASN A 60 2.64 -10.60 -26.89
C ASN A 60 3.20 -9.27 -26.36
N SER A 61 4.53 -9.13 -26.43
CA SER A 61 5.14 -7.85 -26.76
C SER A 61 4.56 -7.42 -28.10
N LYS A 62 3.30 -6.95 -28.09
CA LYS A 62 2.83 -5.99 -29.06
C LYS A 62 3.92 -4.95 -29.04
N ILE A 63 4.70 -4.93 -30.11
CA ILE A 63 5.63 -3.86 -30.44
C ILE A 63 4.91 -2.61 -29.99
N GLN A 64 5.39 -1.99 -28.91
CA GLN A 64 4.72 -0.79 -28.43
C GLN A 64 4.77 0.15 -29.61
N PRO A 65 3.63 0.67 -30.07
CA PRO A 65 3.63 1.52 -31.24
C PRO A 65 4.61 2.65 -30.94
N THR A 66 5.66 2.75 -31.74
CA THR A 66 6.70 3.78 -31.57
C THR A 66 6.10 5.17 -31.80
N GLN A 67 4.96 5.22 -32.50
CA GLN A 67 4.27 6.44 -32.87
C GLN A 67 2.81 6.42 -32.41
N ASP A 68 2.30 7.59 -32.06
CA ASP A 68 0.89 7.80 -31.75
C ASP A 68 0.02 7.75 -33.03
N LYS A 69 -1.30 7.89 -32.87
CA LYS A 69 -2.25 7.90 -33.98
C LYS A 69 -2.06 9.05 -34.99
N TYR A 70 -1.18 10.01 -34.71
CA TYR A 70 -0.83 11.14 -35.57
C TYR A 70 0.60 10.99 -36.14
N GLY A 71 1.27 9.87 -35.92
CA GLY A 71 2.63 9.61 -36.40
C GLY A 71 3.72 10.31 -35.59
N ARG A 72 3.42 10.85 -34.40
CA ARG A 72 4.42 11.46 -33.50
C ARG A 72 5.02 10.40 -32.61
N ASP A 73 6.30 10.48 -32.33
CA ASP A 73 6.97 9.50 -31.46
C ASP A 73 6.37 9.51 -30.05
N ILE A 74 6.22 8.30 -29.48
CA ILE A 74 5.77 8.12 -28.10
C ILE A 74 7.00 8.20 -27.19
N VAL A 75 7.02 9.23 -26.35
CA VAL A 75 8.07 9.41 -25.33
C VAL A 75 7.62 8.74 -24.03
N VAL A 76 8.52 7.98 -23.40
CA VAL A 76 8.28 7.31 -22.11
C VAL A 76 9.26 7.88 -21.07
N HIS A 77 8.75 8.25 -19.90
CA HIS A 77 9.53 8.71 -18.75
C HIS A 77 9.10 7.90 -17.52
N ASP A 78 10.06 7.34 -16.77
CA ASP A 78 9.81 6.44 -15.62
C ASP A 78 8.81 5.31 -15.89
N GLY A 79 8.85 4.75 -17.10
CA GLY A 79 7.94 3.68 -17.51
C GLY A 79 6.50 4.13 -17.81
N MET A 80 6.20 5.43 -17.75
CA MET A 80 4.92 6.01 -18.15
C MET A 80 5.03 6.79 -19.47
N GLN A 81 4.03 6.67 -20.34
CA GLN A 81 3.97 7.45 -21.58
C GLN A 81 3.63 8.92 -21.28
N ILE A 82 4.37 9.84 -21.89
CA ILE A 82 4.15 11.29 -21.78
C ILE A 82 3.00 11.72 -22.70
N CYS A 83 2.17 12.66 -22.25
CA CYS A 83 1.11 13.23 -23.06
C CYS A 83 1.67 14.19 -24.11
N ASN A 84 1.77 13.74 -25.36
CA ASN A 84 2.23 14.59 -26.49
C ASN A 84 1.37 15.85 -26.72
N ASN A 85 0.15 15.91 -26.19
CA ASN A 85 -0.69 17.10 -26.30
C ASN A 85 -0.42 18.12 -25.18
N PHE A 86 0.20 17.71 -24.07
CA PHE A 86 0.45 18.59 -22.93
C PHE A 86 1.44 19.70 -23.26
N ASN A 87 2.51 19.38 -24.01
CA ASN A 87 3.53 20.35 -24.43
C ASN A 87 3.18 21.12 -25.71
N GLN A 88 1.95 21.01 -26.22
CA GLN A 88 1.50 21.80 -27.37
C GLN A 88 0.97 23.17 -26.91
N PRO A 89 0.91 24.19 -27.80
CA PRO A 89 0.39 25.52 -27.44
C PRO A 89 -1.02 25.51 -26.85
N LYS A 90 -1.85 24.52 -27.22
CA LYS A 90 -3.20 24.35 -26.69
C LYS A 90 -3.26 23.58 -25.37
N GLY A 91 -2.17 22.92 -24.99
CA GLY A 91 -2.10 22.03 -23.84
C GLY A 91 -3.02 20.81 -23.93
N CYS A 92 -2.95 19.96 -22.90
CA CYS A 92 -3.89 18.86 -22.72
C CYS A 92 -5.12 19.37 -21.96
N VAL A 93 -6.29 19.39 -22.62
CA VAL A 93 -7.55 19.86 -22.01
C VAL A 93 -8.27 18.80 -21.17
N LYS A 94 -7.72 17.59 -21.05
CA LYS A 94 -8.37 16.51 -20.32
C LYS A 94 -8.08 16.64 -18.82
N PRO A 95 -9.12 16.74 -17.95
CA PRO A 95 -8.91 16.85 -16.50
C PRO A 95 -8.27 15.60 -15.91
N TYR A 96 -8.56 14.42 -16.47
CA TYR A 96 -7.97 13.14 -16.08
C TYR A 96 -7.23 12.53 -17.27
N CYS A 97 -6.01 13.01 -17.51
CA CYS A 97 -5.17 12.46 -18.56
C CYS A 97 -4.56 11.13 -18.10
N ARG A 98 -4.64 10.10 -18.96
CA ARG A 98 -4.02 8.79 -18.69
C ARG A 98 -2.49 8.81 -18.80
N TYR A 99 -1.94 9.83 -19.46
CA TYR A 99 -0.53 9.97 -19.75
C TYR A 99 0.11 11.02 -18.84
N ALA A 100 1.40 10.88 -18.57
CA ALA A 100 2.13 11.79 -17.70
C ALA A 100 2.21 13.20 -18.32
N HIS A 101 1.96 14.22 -17.51
CA HIS A 101 2.18 15.62 -17.88
C HIS A 101 3.54 16.05 -17.35
N VAL A 102 4.52 16.15 -18.24
CA VAL A 102 5.90 16.55 -17.91
C VAL A 102 6.17 17.90 -18.57
N ILE A 103 6.37 18.92 -17.74
CA ILE A 103 6.78 20.24 -18.21
C ILE A 103 8.27 20.13 -18.56
N ASN A 104 8.62 20.36 -19.83
CA ASN A 104 10.02 20.56 -20.18
C ASN A 104 10.43 21.93 -19.65
N ILE A 105 11.12 21.94 -18.52
CA ILE A 105 11.84 23.12 -18.03
C ILE A 105 13.11 23.20 -18.88
N MET A 106 12.94 23.58 -20.13
CA MET A 106 14.07 23.99 -20.97
C MET A 106 14.26 25.47 -20.66
N ASP A 107 15.26 25.75 -19.82
CA ASP A 107 15.87 27.03 -19.47
C ASP A 107 15.13 28.27 -20.00
N SER A 108 14.35 28.88 -19.11
CA SER A 108 13.76 30.21 -19.33
C SER A 108 14.82 31.32 -19.37
N ASP A 109 16.10 30.96 -19.24
CA ASP A 109 17.24 31.88 -19.11
C ASP A 109 17.75 32.41 -20.46
N ASN A 110 17.07 32.10 -21.58
CA ASN A 110 17.44 32.60 -22.91
C ASN A 110 16.39 33.51 -23.55
N ILE A 111 15.51 34.13 -22.75
CA ILE A 111 14.86 35.38 -23.18
C ILE A 111 15.94 36.46 -23.10
N LYS A 112 16.74 36.57 -24.17
CA LYS A 112 17.58 37.73 -24.42
C LYS A 112 16.65 38.95 -24.41
N THR A 113 16.71 39.72 -23.34
CA THR A 113 16.38 41.13 -23.42
C THR A 113 17.44 41.71 -24.35
N ASP A 114 17.00 42.16 -25.52
CA ASP A 114 17.83 42.86 -26.49
C ASP A 114 18.30 44.18 -25.87
N ASP A 115 19.31 44.12 -25.02
CA ASP A 115 20.09 45.30 -24.64
C ASP A 115 21.56 44.87 -24.49
N HIS A 116 22.31 45.24 -25.53
CA HIS A 116 23.76 45.45 -25.53
C HIS A 116 24.74 44.27 -25.81
N GLU A 117 25.52 44.51 -26.86
CA GLU A 117 26.78 43.91 -27.29
C GLU A 117 27.74 43.56 -26.14
N HIS A 118 28.24 42.31 -26.08
CA HIS A 118 29.67 41.93 -26.22
C HIS A 118 30.01 40.54 -25.64
N ASP A 119 30.84 39.85 -26.42
CA ASP A 119 31.89 38.88 -26.08
C ASP A 119 31.57 37.43 -25.65
N GLU A 120 32.49 36.57 -26.10
CA GLU A 120 32.31 35.18 -26.47
C GLU A 120 32.92 34.23 -25.43
N ASN A 121 32.37 33.00 -25.36
CA ASN A 121 32.86 31.76 -24.73
C ASN A 121 32.15 31.32 -23.43
N GLY A 122 31.27 30.33 -23.56
CA GLY A 122 30.72 29.57 -22.43
C GLY A 122 30.17 28.21 -22.87
N LEU A 123 30.86 27.13 -22.46
CA LEU A 123 30.56 25.73 -22.74
C LEU A 123 29.39 25.28 -21.83
N ASN A 124 28.20 25.04 -22.37
CA ASN A 124 27.02 24.68 -21.57
C ASN A 124 26.76 23.16 -21.55
N THR A 125 26.87 22.56 -20.37
CA THR A 125 26.40 21.21 -20.02
C THR A 125 24.95 21.27 -19.54
N SER A 126 24.03 20.65 -20.27
CA SER A 126 22.59 20.61 -19.94
C SER A 126 22.28 19.53 -18.90
N GLY A 127 21.88 19.93 -17.69
CA GLY A 127 21.26 19.07 -16.69
C GLY A 127 19.79 19.42 -16.54
N SER A 128 18.88 18.49 -16.85
CA SER A 128 17.44 18.68 -16.66
C SER A 128 17.03 18.27 -15.25
N GLU A 129 16.50 19.19 -14.46
CA GLU A 129 15.96 18.92 -13.11
C GLU A 129 14.43 18.74 -13.17
N LEU A 130 13.94 17.65 -12.54
CA LEU A 130 12.55 17.19 -12.66
C LEU A 130 11.67 17.78 -11.54
N VAL A 131 10.74 18.66 -11.88
CA VAL A 131 9.68 19.07 -10.94
C VAL A 131 8.52 18.09 -11.03
N GLN A 132 8.52 17.13 -10.11
CA GLN A 132 7.43 16.16 -9.96
C GLN A 132 6.21 16.88 -9.35
N TYR A 133 5.21 17.21 -10.17
CA TYR A 133 3.92 17.65 -9.65
C TYR A 133 3.27 16.50 -8.87
N LYS A 134 3.20 16.66 -7.55
CA LYS A 134 2.33 15.84 -6.70
C LYS A 134 0.90 16.01 -7.23
N PRO A 135 0.19 14.93 -7.60
CA PRO A 135 -1.22 15.03 -7.91
C PRO A 135 -1.91 15.65 -6.69
N ASP A 136 -2.77 16.63 -6.94
CA ASP A 136 -3.49 17.37 -5.92
C ASP A 136 -3.98 16.43 -4.82
N VAL A 137 -3.55 16.77 -3.61
CA VAL A 137 -3.97 16.16 -2.36
C VAL A 137 -5.49 16.09 -2.40
N LEU A 138 -6.02 14.87 -2.54
CA LEU A 138 -7.41 14.58 -2.21
C LEU A 138 -7.65 15.19 -0.82
N PRO A 139 -8.64 16.08 -0.63
CA PRO A 139 -8.91 16.62 0.69
C PRO A 139 -9.09 15.46 1.65
N ASP A 140 -8.27 15.45 2.71
CA ASP A 140 -8.28 14.45 3.77
C ASP A 140 -9.72 14.32 4.30
N LEU A 141 -10.38 13.24 3.92
CA LEU A 141 -11.72 12.88 4.37
C LEU A 141 -11.65 12.18 5.75
N PHE A 142 -10.66 12.55 6.55
CA PHE A 142 -10.32 11.95 7.84
C PHE A 142 -10.20 13.01 8.94
N ASP A 143 -11.21 13.87 9.06
CA ASP A 143 -11.35 14.79 10.20
C ASP A 143 -12.75 14.71 10.82
N LEU A 144 -13.18 13.48 11.12
CA LEU A 144 -14.44 13.19 11.86
C LEU A 144 -14.21 12.49 13.21
N ALA A 145 -12.98 12.50 13.73
CA ALA A 145 -12.68 12.00 15.08
C ALA A 145 -12.31 13.14 16.03
N SER A 146 -13.17 14.14 16.12
CA SER A 146 -13.18 15.11 17.22
C SER A 146 -14.63 15.35 17.66
N LEU A 147 -15.25 14.31 18.22
CA LEU A 147 -16.40 14.48 19.10
C LEU A 147 -16.08 13.83 20.46
N THR A 148 -15.73 14.71 21.39
CA THR A 148 -16.13 14.73 22.80
C THR A 148 -16.03 13.43 23.58
N LYS A 149 -14.87 13.24 24.22
CA LYS A 149 -14.82 12.67 25.58
C LYS A 149 -15.49 13.69 26.49
N ASP A 150 -16.72 13.44 26.90
CA ASP A 150 -17.38 14.02 28.09
C ASP A 150 -18.81 13.45 28.08
N ASP A 151 -18.98 12.18 28.48
CA ASP A 151 -20.24 11.57 28.93
C ASP A 151 -19.92 10.17 29.50
N GLU A 152 -19.05 10.16 30.51
CA GLU A 152 -18.86 9.02 31.42
C GLU A 152 -19.62 9.38 32.71
N ASP A 153 -20.95 9.26 32.70
CA ASP A 153 -21.73 9.06 33.92
C ASP A 153 -23.18 8.70 33.56
N VAL A 154 -23.75 7.75 34.30
CA VAL A 154 -25.15 7.26 34.23
C VAL A 154 -25.44 6.14 33.23
N ILE A 155 -24.92 4.93 33.48
CA ILE A 155 -25.73 3.71 33.31
C ILE A 155 -25.53 2.82 34.56
N SER A 156 -26.25 3.19 35.61
CA SER A 156 -26.50 2.34 36.76
C SER A 156 -27.64 1.37 36.43
N ASN A 157 -27.40 0.08 36.67
CA ASN A 157 -28.38 -0.95 37.00
C ASN A 157 -29.42 -1.35 35.94
N SER A 158 -29.15 -2.48 35.29
CA SER A 158 -30.15 -3.53 35.11
C SER A 158 -29.44 -4.82 34.70
N LEU A 159 -28.87 -5.51 35.70
CA LEU A 159 -28.54 -6.93 35.56
C LEU A 159 -29.84 -7.69 35.32
N GLY A 160 -30.13 -7.96 34.04
CA GLY A 160 -31.06 -8.98 33.63
C GLY A 160 -30.49 -10.35 34.01
N ASP A 161 -31.26 -11.06 34.81
CA ASP A 161 -31.18 -12.47 35.17
C ASP A 161 -30.70 -13.34 34.00
N VAL A 162 -29.45 -13.82 34.06
CA VAL A 162 -28.89 -14.75 33.09
C VAL A 162 -29.29 -16.14 33.54
N GLY A 163 -30.35 -16.65 32.92
CA GLY A 163 -30.87 -17.99 33.18
C GLY A 163 -29.79 -19.08 33.10
N ASP A 164 -30.01 -20.09 33.94
CA ASP A 164 -29.18 -21.27 34.14
C ASP A 164 -28.61 -21.84 32.83
N ILE A 165 -27.29 -21.74 32.67
CA ILE A 165 -26.55 -22.48 31.65
C ILE A 165 -26.32 -23.89 32.17
N PRO A 166 -26.83 -24.95 31.51
CA PRO A 166 -26.62 -26.33 31.95
C PRO A 166 -25.14 -26.70 31.86
N GLN A 167 -24.58 -27.14 32.98
CA GLN A 167 -23.22 -27.67 33.05
C GLN A 167 -23.13 -28.95 32.20
N MET A 168 -22.48 -28.85 31.03
CA MET A 168 -22.09 -30.04 30.29
C MET A 168 -20.90 -30.70 31.01
N GLN A 169 -21.17 -31.76 31.75
CA GLN A 169 -20.17 -32.67 32.27
C GLN A 169 -19.43 -33.33 31.09
N LYS A 170 -18.19 -32.93 30.84
CA LYS A 170 -17.29 -33.63 29.92
C LYS A 170 -16.79 -34.90 30.60
N THR A 171 -17.45 -36.02 30.33
CA THR A 171 -16.90 -37.35 30.60
C THR A 171 -15.70 -37.59 29.69
N PHE A 172 -14.51 -37.54 30.27
CA PHE A 172 -13.25 -37.87 29.59
C PHE A 172 -13.04 -39.38 29.68
N THR A 173 -13.37 -40.10 28.61
CA THR A 173 -13.13 -41.55 28.52
C THR A 173 -11.68 -41.78 28.12
N GLN A 174 -10.84 -42.19 29.07
CA GLN A 174 -9.46 -42.57 28.84
C GLN A 174 -9.43 -43.95 28.17
N GLN A 175 -9.13 -44.01 26.87
CA GLN A 175 -8.91 -45.28 26.18
C GLN A 175 -7.54 -45.83 26.56
N HIS A 176 -7.56 -46.95 27.28
CA HIS A 176 -6.40 -47.75 27.61
C HIS A 176 -5.98 -48.53 26.36
N VAL A 177 -4.78 -48.27 25.84
CA VAL A 177 -4.18 -49.07 24.77
C VAL A 177 -3.41 -50.22 25.44
N PRO A 178 -3.65 -51.50 25.10
CA PRO A 178 -2.83 -52.60 25.60
C PRO A 178 -1.47 -52.59 24.91
N ALA A 179 -0.41 -52.85 25.69
CA ALA A 179 0.92 -53.08 25.18
C ALA A 179 0.97 -54.52 24.63
N ASP A 180 1.05 -54.65 23.32
CA ASP A 180 1.32 -55.94 22.68
C ASP A 180 2.81 -56.30 22.85
N ASP A 181 2.99 -57.55 23.26
CA ASP A 181 4.22 -58.28 23.45
C ASP A 181 5.07 -58.33 22.16
N LEU A 182 6.36 -58.06 22.30
CA LEU A 182 7.39 -58.41 21.32
C LEU A 182 8.32 -59.43 21.97
N ASP A 183 8.14 -60.70 21.57
CA ASP A 183 9.18 -61.74 21.59
C ASP A 183 10.10 -61.60 20.36
#